data_AF-A0A9E7GSF0-F1
#
_entry.id   AF-A0A9E7GSF0-F1
#
_cell.length_a   1.000
_cell.length_b   1.000
_cell.length_c   1.000
_cell.angle_alpha   90.00
_cell.angle_beta   90.00
_cell.angle_gamma   90.00
#
_symmetry.space_group_name_H-M   'P 1'
#
loop_
_entity.id
_entity.type
_entity.pdbx_description
1 polymer ?
#
loop_
_entity_poly.entity_id
_entity_poly.type
_entity_poly.pdbx_seq_one_letter_code
_entity_poly.pdbx_strand_id
1 'polypeptide(L)'
;MGWVEAVLVLVVLQSVTTSLPHWADAGDLLSPLISTYSHVFKISDEICNNSVECGKGSCQVSTDDSLGFVCKCNPGWSQFHIGDYFRFLPCIIPNCLYGT
;
A
#
# COMPACT_ATOMS: atom_id res chain seq x y z
N MET A 1 56.84 -6.33 14.68
CA MET A 1 56.48 -5.33 13.66
C MET A 1 55.08 -5.49 13.06
N GLY A 2 54.51 -6.68 12.83
CA GLY A 2 53.21 -6.80 12.12
C GLY A 2 51.96 -6.26 12.85
N TRP A 3 52.00 -6.17 14.18
CA TRP A 3 50.88 -5.66 14.99
C TRP A 3 50.64 -4.15 14.86
N VAL A 4 51.68 -3.34 14.60
CA VAL A 4 51.52 -1.88 14.43
C VAL A 4 50.86 -1.57 13.09
N GLU A 5 51.19 -2.32 12.03
CA GLU A 5 50.50 -2.28 10.74
C GLU A 5 49.03 -2.70 10.88
N ALA A 6 48.75 -3.77 11.63
CA ALA A 6 47.38 -4.22 11.87
C ALA A 6 46.56 -3.17 12.65
N VAL A 7 47.17 -2.52 13.65
CA VAL A 7 46.52 -1.44 14.41
C VAL A 7 46.26 -0.23 13.52
N LEU A 8 47.19 0.15 12.65
CA LEU A 8 47.00 1.25 11.70
C LEU A 8 45.86 0.97 10.72
N VAL A 9 45.79 -0.25 10.16
CA VAL A 9 44.71 -0.66 9.25
C VAL A 9 43.36 -0.62 9.96
N LEU A 10 43.27 -1.09 11.21
CA LEU A 10 42.03 -1.07 11.99
C LEU A 10 41.57 0.37 12.32
N VAL A 11 42.49 1.26 12.67
CA VAL A 11 42.19 2.68 12.96
C VAL A 11 41.69 3.40 11.70
N VAL A 12 42.31 3.14 10.55
CA VAL A 12 41.87 3.69 9.26
C VAL A 12 40.47 3.17 8.90
N LEU A 13 40.21 1.87 9.07
CA LEU A 13 38.89 1.29 8.78
C LEU A 13 37.78 1.90 9.64
N GLN A 14 38.06 2.11 10.93
CA GLN A 14 37.10 2.72 11.87
C GLN A 14 36.82 4.18 11.55
N SER A 15 37.83 4.93 11.09
CA SER A 15 37.67 6.33 10.67
C SER A 15 36.82 6.48 9.39
N VAL A 16 36.86 5.50 8.49
CA VAL A 16 36.01 5.49 7.29
C VAL A 16 34.54 5.26 7.67
N THR A 17 34.26 4.38 8.64
CA THR A 17 32.88 4.14 9.13
C THR A 17 32.25 5.28 9.92
N THR A 18 33.03 6.18 10.53
CA THR A 18 32.49 7.41 11.19
C THR A 18 32.34 8.59 10.24
N SER A 19 32.92 8.52 9.04
CA SER A 19 32.76 9.52 7.99
C SER A 19 31.61 9.23 7.01
N LEU A 20 31.07 8.01 7.01
CA LEU A 20 29.74 7.77 6.43
C LEU A 20 28.69 8.30 7.41
N PRO A 21 27.66 9.05 6.94
CA PRO A 21 26.55 9.41 7.79
C PRO A 21 25.93 8.14 8.37
N HIS A 22 26.09 7.94 9.68
CA HIS A 22 25.58 6.77 10.41
C HIS A 22 24.04 6.71 10.46
N TRP A 23 23.37 7.72 9.92
CA TRP A 23 21.97 7.69 9.59
C TRP A 23 21.85 8.14 8.11
N ALA A 24 22.07 7.22 7.18
CA ALA A 24 21.27 7.33 5.96
C ALA A 24 19.85 7.03 6.44
N ASP A 25 19.10 8.09 6.69
CA ASP A 25 17.66 8.02 6.91
C ASP A 25 17.10 7.21 5.74
N ALA A 26 16.75 5.94 5.98
CA ALA A 26 16.02 5.18 4.99
C ALA A 26 14.73 5.93 4.59
N GLY A 27 14.26 6.86 5.45
CA GLY A 27 13.16 7.76 5.16
C GLY A 27 13.45 8.77 4.07
N ASP A 28 14.66 9.24 3.78
CA ASP A 28 14.91 10.23 2.69
C ASP A 28 14.82 9.61 1.28
N LEU A 29 15.27 8.36 1.10
CA LEU A 29 15.14 7.65 -0.19
C LEU A 29 13.75 7.04 -0.38
N LEU A 30 13.06 6.71 0.72
CA LEU A 30 11.69 6.25 0.68
C LEU A 30 10.69 7.42 0.70
N SER A 31 11.10 8.63 1.08
CA SER A 31 10.26 9.84 1.13
C SER A 31 9.44 10.06 -0.13
N PRO A 32 10.01 10.02 -1.35
CA PRO A 32 9.21 10.18 -2.56
C PRO A 32 8.19 9.05 -2.73
N LEU A 33 8.52 7.82 -2.35
CA LEU A 33 7.62 6.66 -2.46
C LEU A 33 6.51 6.69 -1.42
N ILE A 34 6.81 7.06 -0.17
CA ILE A 34 5.85 7.17 0.93
C ILE A 34 4.91 8.35 0.70
N SER A 35 5.44 9.48 0.20
CA SER A 35 4.64 10.64 -0.19
C SER A 35 3.66 10.29 -1.30
N THR A 36 4.13 9.59 -2.34
CA THR A 36 3.28 9.16 -3.45
C THR A 36 2.23 8.15 -3.00
N TYR A 37 2.60 7.17 -2.17
CA TYR A 37 1.66 6.20 -1.58
C TYR A 37 0.58 6.88 -0.73
N SER A 38 0.98 7.82 0.13
CA SER A 38 0.04 8.61 0.94
C SER A 38 -0.89 9.45 0.06
N HIS A 39 -0.40 10.01 -1.05
CA HIS A 39 -1.21 10.80 -1.96
C HIS A 39 -2.25 9.93 -2.67
N VAL A 40 -1.85 8.73 -3.15
CA VAL A 40 -2.76 7.76 -3.77
C VAL A 40 -3.81 7.28 -2.80
N PHE A 41 -3.44 6.97 -1.55
CA PHE A 41 -4.39 6.58 -0.51
C PHE A 41 -5.42 7.69 -0.25
N LYS A 42 -4.99 8.96 -0.14
CA LYS A 42 -5.91 10.09 0.08
C LYS A 42 -6.89 10.29 -1.07
N ILE A 43 -6.44 10.19 -2.32
CA ILE A 43 -7.31 10.28 -3.49
C ILE A 43 -8.38 9.18 -3.44
N SER A 44 -7.97 7.96 -3.10
CA SER A 44 -8.87 6.81 -2.99
C SER A 44 -9.91 6.98 -1.88
N ASP A 45 -9.50 7.54 -0.74
CA ASP A 45 -10.39 7.87 0.38
C ASP A 45 -11.42 8.94 0.00
N GLU A 46 -10.99 10.01 -0.67
CA GLU A 46 -11.90 11.04 -1.18
C GLU A 46 -12.90 10.48 -2.20
N ILE A 47 -12.45 9.58 -3.09
CA ILE A 47 -13.30 8.89 -4.06
C ILE A 47 -14.39 8.08 -3.33
N CYS A 48 -14.02 7.30 -2.30
CA CYS A 48 -14.99 6.54 -1.51
C CYS A 48 -15.98 7.45 -0.76
N ASN A 49 -15.53 8.61 -0.27
CA ASN A 49 -16.39 9.51 0.50
C ASN A 49 -17.31 10.38 -0.36
N ASN A 50 -16.91 10.74 -1.58
CA ASN A 50 -17.62 11.75 -2.37
C ASN A 50 -18.08 11.31 -3.77
N SER A 51 -17.59 10.19 -4.32
CA SER A 51 -17.76 9.90 -5.75
C SER A 51 -18.27 8.51 -6.11
N VAL A 52 -18.24 7.55 -5.18
CA VAL A 52 -18.60 6.15 -5.46
C VAL A 52 -19.88 5.77 -4.75
N GLU A 53 -20.87 5.34 -5.53
CA GLU A 53 -22.07 4.70 -5.02
C GLU A 53 -21.98 3.19 -5.21
N CYS A 54 -21.63 2.46 -4.14
CA CYS A 54 -21.53 0.99 -4.18
C CYS A 54 -22.87 0.26 -4.14
N GLY A 55 -24.01 0.97 -4.23
CA GLY A 55 -25.34 0.38 -4.11
C GLY A 55 -25.55 -0.26 -2.74
N LYS A 56 -25.90 -1.56 -2.70
CA LYS A 56 -26.06 -2.31 -1.45
C LYS A 56 -24.73 -2.85 -0.91
N GLY A 57 -23.77 -1.96 -0.74
CA GLY A 57 -22.44 -2.26 -0.26
C GLY A 57 -21.79 -1.04 0.36
N SER A 58 -20.50 -1.17 0.67
CA SER A 58 -19.68 -0.07 1.19
C SER A 58 -18.38 0.04 0.41
N CYS A 59 -17.98 1.27 0.10
CA CYS A 59 -16.70 1.54 -0.51
C CYS A 59 -15.57 1.31 0.50
N GLN A 60 -14.49 0.68 0.06
CA GLN A 60 -13.27 0.48 0.83
C GLN A 60 -12.06 0.82 -0.02
N VAL A 61 -11.16 1.61 0.53
CA VAL A 61 -9.85 1.87 -0.08
C VAL A 61 -9.06 0.56 -0.14
N SER A 62 -8.48 0.26 -1.30
CA SER A 62 -7.68 -0.94 -1.53
C SER A 62 -6.52 -0.59 -2.44
N THR A 63 -5.30 -0.71 -1.93
CA THR A 63 -4.07 -0.46 -2.70
C THR A 63 -3.69 -1.61 -3.62
N ASP A 64 -4.36 -2.76 -3.46
CA ASP A 64 -4.14 -3.96 -4.27
C ASP A 64 -5.02 -3.98 -5.53
N ASP A 65 -6.07 -3.15 -5.58
CA ASP A 65 -6.97 -3.05 -6.72
C ASP A 65 -6.56 -1.91 -7.66
N SER A 66 -6.80 -2.13 -8.95
CA SER A 66 -6.47 -1.22 -10.05
C SER A 66 -7.00 0.20 -9.89
N LEU A 67 -8.13 0.39 -9.20
CA LEU A 67 -8.76 1.69 -9.01
C LEU A 67 -8.51 2.30 -7.63
N GLY A 68 -7.71 1.67 -6.77
CA GLY A 68 -7.45 2.18 -5.42
C GLY A 68 -8.61 1.99 -4.44
N PHE A 69 -9.73 1.43 -4.88
CA PHE A 69 -10.89 1.12 -4.05
C PHE A 69 -11.67 -0.09 -4.57
N VAL A 70 -12.49 -0.65 -3.70
CA VAL A 70 -13.42 -1.75 -3.99
C VAL A 70 -14.77 -1.50 -3.33
N CYS A 71 -15.84 -2.01 -3.93
CA CYS A 71 -17.13 -2.12 -3.31
C CYS A 71 -17.26 -3.47 -2.61
N LYS A 72 -17.50 -3.48 -1.30
CA LYS A 72 -17.82 -4.70 -0.54
C LYS A 72 -19.33 -4.82 -0.41
N CYS A 73 -19.89 -5.88 -0.98
CA CYS A 73 -21.33 -6.10 -0.92
C CYS A 73 -21.80 -6.54 0.47
N ASN A 74 -22.99 -6.05 0.83
CA ASN A 74 -23.69 -6.50 2.02
C ASN A 74 -24.16 -7.95 1.82
N PRO A 75 -24.36 -8.71 2.92
CA PRO A 75 -24.87 -10.08 2.82
C PRO A 75 -26.19 -10.13 2.04
N GLY A 76 -26.33 -11.13 1.17
CA GLY A 76 -27.49 -11.25 0.28
C GLY A 76 -27.41 -10.38 -0.97
N TRP A 77 -26.33 -9.62 -1.18
CA TRP A 77 -26.08 -8.85 -2.39
C TRP A 77 -24.73 -9.20 -3.00
N SER A 78 -24.66 -9.05 -4.32
CA SER A 78 -23.52 -9.36 -5.16
C SER A 78 -23.41 -8.27 -6.23
N GLN A 79 -22.25 -8.24 -6.88
CA GLN A 79 -21.95 -7.37 -8.00
C GLN A 79 -21.61 -8.22 -9.22
N PHE A 80 -21.54 -7.60 -10.39
CA PHE A 80 -21.00 -8.28 -11.56
C PHE A 80 -19.49 -8.41 -11.36
N HIS A 81 -18.95 -9.62 -11.34
CA HIS A 81 -17.51 -9.85 -11.22
C HIS A 81 -17.11 -11.07 -12.05
N ILE A 82 -15.90 -11.04 -12.63
CA ILE A 82 -15.26 -12.20 -13.23
C ILE A 82 -14.21 -12.65 -12.21
N GLY A 83 -14.45 -13.76 -11.50
CA GLY A 83 -13.57 -14.19 -10.41
C GLY A 83 -13.40 -13.09 -9.35
N ASP A 84 -12.15 -12.77 -8.98
CA ASP A 84 -11.77 -11.69 -8.07
C ASP A 84 -11.55 -10.33 -8.77
N TYR A 85 -11.84 -10.22 -10.07
CA TYR A 85 -11.66 -8.99 -10.83
C TYR A 85 -12.89 -8.07 -10.78
N PHE A 86 -12.68 -6.79 -11.03
CA PHE A 86 -13.71 -5.74 -11.08
C PHE A 86 -14.42 -5.53 -9.74
N ARG A 87 -13.68 -5.59 -8.63
CA ARG A 87 -14.28 -5.44 -7.31
C ARG A 87 -14.79 -4.04 -6.99
N PHE A 88 -14.48 -3.05 -7.84
CA PHE A 88 -15.01 -1.69 -7.79
C PHE A 88 -16.46 -1.55 -8.28
N LEU A 89 -17.03 -2.57 -8.92
CA LEU A 89 -18.39 -2.49 -9.47
C LEU A 89 -19.45 -2.45 -8.35
N PRO A 90 -20.60 -1.78 -8.56
CA PRO A 90 -21.61 -1.63 -7.52
C PRO A 90 -22.39 -2.91 -7.23
N CYS A 91 -22.83 -3.05 -5.98
CA CYS A 91 -23.61 -4.18 -5.48
C CYS A 91 -25.10 -3.97 -5.75
N ILE A 92 -25.55 -4.45 -6.91
CA ILE A 92 -26.94 -4.28 -7.38
C ILE A 92 -27.67 -5.60 -7.64
N ILE A 93 -26.98 -6.75 -7.52
CA ILE A 93 -27.54 -8.06 -7.83
C ILE A 93 -27.90 -8.76 -6.52
N PRO A 94 -29.17 -9.02 -6.21
CA PRO A 94 -29.51 -9.83 -5.04
C PRO A 94 -29.03 -11.28 -5.24
N ASN A 95 -28.50 -11.90 -4.19
CA ASN A 95 -28.22 -13.33 -4.20
C ASN A 95 -29.54 -14.09 -4.24
N CYS A 96 -29.87 -14.64 -5.39
CA CYS A 96 -31.02 -15.51 -5.53
C CYS A 96 -30.68 -16.87 -4.90
N LEU A 97 -31.26 -17.15 -3.74
CA LEU A 97 -31.41 -18.53 -3.29
C LEU A 97 -32.42 -19.16 -4.25
N TYR A 98 -31.98 -20.09 -5.09
CA TYR A 98 -32.89 -20.99 -5.79
C TYR A 98 -33.70 -21.68 -4.69
N GLY A 99 -34.98 -21.36 -4.57
CA GLY A 99 -35.85 -21.91 -3.53
C GLY A 99 -35.84 -23.43 -3.63
N THR A 100 -35.30 -24.08 -2.61
CA THR A 100 -35.52 -25.50 -2.30
C THR A 100 -36.44 -25.58 -1.10
#